data_AF-A0A931CVI1-F1
#
_entry.id   AF-A0A931CVI1-F1
#
_cell.length_a   1.000
_cell.length_b   1.000
_cell.length_c   1.000
_cell.angle_alpha   90.00
_cell.angle_beta   90.00
_cell.angle_gamma   90.00
#
_symmetry.space_group_name_H-M   'P 1'
#
loop_
_entity.id
_entity.type
_entity.pdbx_description
1 polymer ?
#
loop_
_entity_poly.entity_id
_entity_poly.type
_entity_poly.pdbx_seq_one_letter_code
_entity_poly.pdbx_strand_id
1 'polypeptide(L)'
;ENDNNHPNNIFIDAIKPDGDKCRVCGGALSARDDDQDETAIDKRHSIYYDTDTGTLAAAYYFKNLTAKDDTIKYITLTGEAPLKDVTDELLSKL
;
A
#
# COMPACT_ATOMS: atom_id res chain seq x y z
N GLU A 1 -15.17 12.57 -19.01
CA GLU A 1 -14.55 13.33 -17.91
C GLU A 1 -15.29 12.95 -16.64
N ASN A 2 -14.61 12.68 -15.51
CA ASN A 2 -15.18 12.19 -14.23
C ASN A 2 -15.29 10.66 -14.02
N ASP A 3 -14.30 9.89 -14.48
CA ASP A 3 -14.14 8.52 -13.99
C ASP A 3 -13.28 8.53 -12.72
N ASN A 4 -13.89 8.20 -11.57
CA ASN A 4 -13.21 8.13 -10.28
C ASN A 4 -12.20 6.99 -10.19
N ASN A 5 -12.17 6.09 -11.18
CA ASN A 5 -11.18 5.03 -11.28
C ASN A 5 -9.87 5.46 -11.95
N HIS A 6 -9.75 6.69 -12.47
CA HIS A 6 -8.50 7.18 -13.04
C HIS A 6 -7.46 7.44 -11.92
N PRO A 7 -6.37 6.64 -11.84
CA PRO A 7 -5.42 6.76 -10.75
C PRO A 7 -4.60 8.05 -10.88
N ASN A 8 -4.63 8.86 -9.82
CA ASN A 8 -3.87 10.10 -9.69
C ASN A 8 -3.32 10.16 -8.26
N ASN A 9 -2.01 10.25 -8.10
CA ASN A 9 -1.38 10.39 -6.79
C ASN A 9 -0.12 11.25 -6.89
N ILE A 10 -0.06 12.35 -6.14
CA ILE A 10 1.05 13.31 -6.18
C ILE A 10 2.38 12.74 -5.66
N PHE A 11 2.33 11.65 -4.87
CA PHE A 11 3.50 11.00 -4.28
C PHE A 11 3.94 9.73 -5.03
N ILE A 12 3.19 9.26 -6.05
CA ILE A 12 3.57 8.09 -6.85
C ILE A 12 3.89 8.52 -8.29
N ASP A 13 5.17 8.56 -8.62
CA ASP A 13 5.69 9.09 -9.89
C ASP A 13 4.99 8.54 -11.13
N ALA A 14 4.75 7.22 -11.18
CA ALA A 14 4.13 6.55 -12.33
C ALA A 14 2.69 7.03 -12.63
N ILE A 15 1.99 7.59 -11.63
CA ILE A 15 0.61 8.05 -11.73
C ILE A 15 0.41 9.49 -11.23
N LYS A 16 1.46 10.31 -11.29
CA LYS A 16 1.34 11.74 -10.99
C LYS A 16 0.32 12.43 -11.92
N PRO A 17 -0.48 13.38 -11.41
CA PRO A 17 -1.35 14.23 -12.23
C PRO A 17 -0.61 15.00 -13.33
N ASP A 18 -1.35 15.46 -14.34
CA ASP A 18 -0.85 16.43 -15.32
C ASP A 18 -1.15 17.84 -14.83
N GLY A 19 -0.20 18.43 -14.08
CA GLY A 19 -0.42 19.68 -13.36
C GLY A 19 -1.54 19.55 -12.32
N ASP A 20 -2.61 20.32 -12.46
CA ASP A 20 -3.80 20.30 -11.62
C ASP A 20 -4.92 19.38 -12.17
N LYS A 21 -4.65 18.64 -13.25
CA LYS A 21 -5.64 17.85 -13.99
C LYS A 21 -5.37 16.36 -13.94
N CYS A 22 -6.45 15.60 -14.16
CA CYS A 22 -6.41 14.16 -14.33
C CYS A 22 -5.47 13.79 -15.48
N ARG A 23 -4.43 13.00 -15.19
CA ARG A 23 -3.44 12.54 -16.18
C ARG A 23 -4.01 11.70 -17.34
N VAL A 24 -5.24 11.18 -17.19
CA VAL A 24 -5.87 10.27 -18.17
C VAL A 24 -6.84 11.03 -19.08
N CYS A 25 -7.63 11.97 -18.53
CA CYS A 25 -8.72 12.61 -19.27
C CYS A 25 -8.78 14.14 -19.17
N GLY A 26 -7.82 14.79 -18.48
CA GLY A 26 -7.79 16.25 -18.34
C GLY A 26 -8.87 16.84 -17.43
N GLY A 27 -9.73 16.01 -16.82
CA GLY A 27 -10.76 16.45 -15.89
C GLY A 27 -10.20 17.02 -14.58
N ALA A 28 -11.02 17.78 -13.86
CA ALA A 28 -10.65 18.37 -12.57
C ALA A 28 -10.38 17.29 -11.51
N LEU A 29 -9.47 17.59 -10.57
CA LEU A 29 -9.16 16.74 -9.42
C LEU A 29 -9.56 17.43 -8.12
N SER A 30 -9.87 16.64 -7.11
CA SER A 30 -10.13 17.09 -5.74
C SER A 30 -9.48 16.11 -4.74
N ALA A 31 -9.07 16.61 -3.58
CA ALA A 31 -8.68 15.76 -2.47
C ALA A 31 -9.93 15.19 -1.76
N ARG A 32 -9.77 14.05 -1.07
CA ARG A 32 -10.80 13.52 -0.16
C ARG A 32 -10.40 13.87 1.27
N ASP A 33 -11.34 14.36 2.07
CA ASP A 33 -11.07 14.82 3.45
C ASP A 33 -10.46 13.72 4.33
N ASP A 34 -10.86 12.46 4.13
CA ASP A 34 -10.34 11.30 4.87
C ASP A 34 -8.88 10.95 4.52
N ASP A 35 -8.43 11.28 3.30
CA ASP A 35 -7.03 11.12 2.88
C ASP A 35 -6.12 12.23 3.45
N GLN A 36 -6.71 13.32 3.95
CA GLN A 36 -5.97 14.46 4.52
C GLN A 36 -6.01 14.49 6.07
N ASP A 37 -6.77 13.58 6.71
CA ASP A 37 -6.81 13.48 8.18
C ASP A 37 -5.60 12.72 8.72
N GLU A 38 -4.47 13.44 8.86
CA GLU A 38 -3.22 12.92 9.41
C GLU A 38 -3.41 12.28 10.79
N THR A 39 -4.31 12.83 11.63
CA THR A 39 -4.54 12.27 12.97
C THR A 39 -5.18 10.89 12.90
N ALA A 40 -6.18 10.69 12.03
CA ALA A 40 -6.80 9.38 11.83
C ALA A 40 -5.85 8.40 11.12
N ILE A 41 -5.03 8.88 10.17
CA ILE A 41 -3.99 8.08 9.51
C ILE A 41 -2.95 7.60 10.53
N ASP A 42 -2.40 8.50 11.35
CA ASP A 42 -1.38 8.20 12.34
C ASP A 42 -1.86 7.23 13.42
N LYS A 43 -3.13 7.35 13.84
CA LYS A 43 -3.74 6.37 14.77
C LYS A 43 -3.77 4.96 14.19
N ARG A 44 -4.00 4.81 12.88
CA ARG A 44 -3.98 3.50 12.22
C ARG A 44 -2.56 2.99 12.06
N HIS A 45 -1.62 3.86 11.67
CA HIS A 45 -0.22 3.51 11.52
C HIS A 45 0.46 3.15 12.85
N SER A 46 0.15 3.82 13.95
CA SER A 46 0.73 3.48 15.26
C SER A 46 0.38 2.06 15.69
N ILE A 47 -0.85 1.60 15.42
CA ILE A 47 -1.27 0.22 15.68
C ILE A 47 -0.65 -0.75 14.67
N TYR A 48 -0.55 -0.36 13.40
CA TYR A 48 0.01 -1.23 12.37
C TYR A 48 1.50 -1.49 12.61
N TYR A 49 2.28 -0.42 12.81
CA TYR A 49 3.73 -0.44 12.93
C TYR A 49 4.25 -0.75 14.34
N ASP A 50 3.38 -0.88 15.36
CA ASP A 50 3.79 -1.37 16.68
C ASP A 50 4.32 -2.82 16.59
N THR A 51 5.61 -2.98 16.92
CA THR A 51 6.35 -4.25 16.89
C THR A 51 6.31 -5.01 18.21
N ASP A 52 5.75 -4.43 19.28
CA ASP A 52 5.64 -5.06 20.60
C ASP A 52 4.31 -5.79 20.74
N THR A 53 3.19 -5.13 20.41
CA THR A 53 1.84 -5.69 20.56
C THR A 53 0.91 -5.49 19.36
N GLY A 54 1.39 -4.78 18.33
CA GLY A 54 0.59 -4.36 17.17
C GLY A 54 0.54 -5.35 16.03
N THR A 55 0.20 -4.83 14.84
CA THR A 55 -0.01 -5.67 13.64
C THR A 55 1.30 -6.27 13.15
N LEU A 56 2.40 -5.50 13.15
CA LEU A 56 3.73 -6.03 12.80
C LEU A 56 4.22 -7.07 13.82
N ALA A 57 3.94 -6.91 15.11
CA ALA A 57 4.24 -7.93 16.12
C ALA A 57 3.59 -9.28 15.77
N ALA A 58 2.29 -9.25 15.41
CA ALA A 58 1.55 -10.43 14.98
C ALA A 58 2.07 -11.01 13.65
N ALA A 59 2.42 -10.16 12.67
CA ALA A 59 3.03 -10.62 11.41
C ALA A 59 4.38 -11.32 11.67
N TYR A 60 5.22 -10.76 12.53
CA TYR A 60 6.52 -11.34 12.89
C TYR A 60 6.40 -12.62 13.70
N TYR A 61 5.32 -12.79 14.48
CA TYR A 61 5.04 -14.09 15.11
C TYR A 61 4.94 -15.21 14.05
N PHE A 62 4.14 -15.04 13.00
CA PHE A 62 4.04 -16.03 11.93
C PHE A 62 5.35 -16.19 11.14
N LYS A 63 6.07 -15.09 10.90
CA LYS A 63 7.41 -15.13 10.30
C LYS A 63 8.34 -16.02 11.13
N ASN A 64 8.33 -15.89 12.45
CA ASN A 64 9.19 -16.65 13.36
C ASN A 64 8.77 -18.13 13.48
N LEU A 65 7.51 -18.47 13.21
CA LEU A 65 7.06 -19.87 13.16
C LEU A 65 7.70 -20.65 12.01
N THR A 66 8.09 -19.98 10.91
CA THR A 66 8.78 -20.64 9.78
C THR A 66 10.11 -21.29 10.18
N ALA A 67 10.74 -20.85 11.28
CA ALA A 67 11.94 -21.47 11.81
C ALA A 67 11.67 -22.78 12.57
N LYS A 68 10.40 -23.07 12.89
CA LYS A 68 9.95 -24.26 13.64
C LYS A 68 9.11 -25.21 12.80
N ASP A 69 8.44 -24.68 11.77
CA ASP A 69 7.52 -25.40 10.91
C ASP A 69 7.78 -24.99 9.46
N ASP A 70 8.36 -25.91 8.69
CA ASP A 70 8.72 -25.72 7.28
C ASP A 70 7.50 -25.76 6.34
N THR A 71 6.32 -26.13 6.85
CA THR A 71 5.07 -26.06 6.09
C THR A 71 4.49 -24.65 6.01
N ILE A 72 4.96 -23.73 6.87
CA ILE A 72 4.52 -22.34 6.89
C ILE A 72 5.39 -21.52 5.92
N LYS A 73 4.75 -20.97 4.89
CA LYS A 73 5.39 -20.07 3.91
C LYS A 73 5.11 -18.61 4.26
N TYR A 74 6.14 -17.85 4.62
CA TYR A 74 6.03 -16.41 4.87
C TYR A 74 6.63 -15.62 3.70
N ILE A 75 5.79 -14.91 2.95
CA ILE A 75 6.18 -14.15 1.76
C ILE A 75 6.26 -12.66 2.11
N THR A 76 7.43 -12.07 1.89
CA THR A 76 7.61 -10.61 1.92
C THR A 76 7.64 -10.06 0.49
N LEU A 77 6.99 -8.92 0.28
CA LEU A 77 6.98 -8.17 -0.98
C LEU A 77 7.32 -6.71 -0.68
N THR A 78 8.04 -6.07 -1.59
CA THR A 78 8.32 -4.63 -1.51
C THR A 78 7.15 -3.87 -2.11
N GLY A 79 6.41 -3.11 -1.28
CA GLY A 79 5.18 -2.43 -1.70
C GLY A 79 5.36 -1.17 -2.55
N GLU A 80 6.59 -0.71 -2.77
CA GLU A 80 6.90 0.51 -3.53
C GLU A 80 6.97 0.27 -5.05
N ALA A 81 7.06 -0.99 -5.49
CA ALA A 81 7.15 -1.34 -6.91
C ALA A 81 5.78 -1.20 -7.62
N PRO A 82 5.78 -1.07 -8.96
CA PRO A 82 4.54 -1.05 -9.75
C PRO A 82 3.65 -2.28 -9.46
N LEU A 83 2.32 -2.06 -9.47
CA LEU A 83 1.34 -3.11 -9.15
C LEU A 83 1.56 -4.42 -9.91
N LYS A 84 1.90 -4.33 -11.20
CA LYS A 84 2.15 -5.52 -12.03
C LYS A 84 3.36 -6.30 -11.51
N ASP A 85 4.43 -5.63 -11.15
CA ASP A 85 5.68 -6.25 -10.70
C ASP A 85 5.47 -6.92 -9.33
N VAL A 86 4.76 -6.28 -8.41
CA VAL A 86 4.39 -6.87 -7.11
C VAL A 86 3.49 -8.10 -7.30
N THR A 87 2.55 -8.03 -8.26
CA THR A 87 1.64 -9.15 -8.59
C THR A 87 2.41 -10.33 -9.15
N ASP A 88 3.29 -10.09 -10.13
CA ASP A 88 4.12 -11.13 -10.74
C ASP A 88 5.06 -11.77 -9.70
N GLU A 89 5.67 -10.95 -8.82
CA GLU A 89 6.51 -11.43 -7.73
C GLU A 89 5.73 -12.35 -6.79
N LEU A 90 4.53 -11.93 -6.35
CA LEU A 90 3.68 -12.75 -5.50
C LEU A 90 3.34 -14.08 -6.16
N LEU A 91 2.85 -14.05 -7.40
CA LEU A 91 2.46 -15.26 -8.14
C LEU A 91 3.63 -16.23 -8.32
N SER A 92 4.85 -15.73 -8.52
CA SER A 92 6.05 -16.57 -8.63
C SER A 92 6.43 -17.28 -7.31
N LYS A 93 5.95 -16.74 -6.17
CA LYS A 93 6.24 -17.23 -4.82
C LYS A 93 5.08 -18.03 -4.23
N LEU A 94 3.94 -18.21 -4.91
CA LEU A 94 2.86 -19.10 -4.45
C LEU A 94 3.22 -20.55 -4.81
#